data_AF-W7WC60-F1
#
_entry.id   AF-W7WC60-F1
#
_cell.length_a   1.000
_cell.length_b   1.000
_cell.length_c   1.000
_cell.angle_alpha   90.00
_cell.angle_beta   90.00
_cell.angle_gamma   90.00
#
_symmetry.space_group_name_H-M   'P 1'
#
loop_
_entity.id
_entity.type
_entity.pdbx_description
1 polymer ?
#
loop_
_entity_poly.entity_id
_entity_poly.type
_entity_poly.pdbx_seq_one_letter_code
_entity_poly.pdbx_strand_id
1 'polypeptide(L)'
;MLFPKSKPVRRSSFQRAVYVAPPAPPLRRVERTGVIRAVSEEVVSLPKGIKAKPGKRAPTVEESAWMDRIVAYGCIACHLEGWLPRPTAVHHIVDGGRRLGHLFALGLCDPGHHQNGAQFGIVSRHPFKTRFEAKYGTEFELLALTKTRLGVFDKAEYRL
;
A
#
# COMPACT_ATOMS: atom_id res chain seq x y z
N MET A 1 -36.40 0.93 42.21
CA MET A 1 -35.27 0.05 41.85
C MET A 1 -34.03 0.92 41.73
N LEU A 2 -33.07 0.82 42.67
CA LEU A 2 -31.84 1.62 42.71
C LEU A 2 -30.70 0.84 42.04
N PHE A 3 -30.11 1.38 40.98
CA PHE A 3 -28.89 0.86 40.37
C PHE A 3 -27.67 1.28 41.21
N PRO A 4 -26.75 0.36 41.57
CA PRO A 4 -25.54 0.73 42.30
C PRO A 4 -24.56 1.48 41.39
N LYS A 5 -24.01 2.60 41.87
CA LYS A 5 -22.97 3.36 41.17
C LYS A 5 -21.66 2.57 41.12
N SER A 6 -21.16 2.29 39.92
CA SER A 6 -19.87 1.63 39.69
C SER A 6 -18.69 2.54 40.08
N LYS A 7 -17.72 1.99 40.83
CA LYS A 7 -16.49 2.69 41.23
C LYS A 7 -15.58 2.96 40.02
N PRO A 8 -14.84 4.09 39.99
CA PRO A 8 -13.97 4.42 38.87
C PRO A 8 -12.74 3.50 38.82
N VAL A 9 -12.49 2.90 37.65
CA VAL A 9 -11.30 2.10 37.37
C VAL A 9 -10.10 3.04 37.19
N ARG A 10 -9.06 2.89 38.02
CA ARG A 10 -7.79 3.62 37.87
C ARG A 10 -7.10 3.16 36.59
N ARG A 11 -6.86 4.09 35.66
CA ARG A 11 -6.03 3.82 34.47
C ARG A 11 -4.59 3.58 34.95
N SER A 12 -4.03 2.41 34.67
CA SER A 12 -2.62 2.15 34.98
C SER A 12 -1.75 3.06 34.11
N SER A 13 -0.83 3.77 34.75
CA SER A 13 0.19 4.55 34.09
C SER A 13 1.21 3.59 33.47
N PHE A 14 1.09 3.31 32.19
CA PHE A 14 2.15 2.64 31.44
C PHE A 14 3.38 3.55 31.42
N GLN A 15 4.39 3.24 32.23
CA GLN A 15 5.70 3.88 32.13
C GLN A 15 6.32 3.47 30.80
N ARG A 16 6.57 4.45 29.93
CA ARG A 16 7.20 4.24 28.64
C ARG A 16 8.68 3.95 28.91
N ALA A 17 9.14 2.74 28.62
CA ALA A 17 10.56 2.41 28.71
C ALA A 17 11.37 3.35 27.81
N VAL A 18 12.40 3.98 28.37
CA VAL A 18 13.32 4.86 27.63
C VAL A 18 14.12 3.97 26.69
N TYR A 19 13.90 4.12 25.39
CA TYR A 19 14.67 3.39 24.39
C TYR A 19 16.08 3.98 24.34
N VAL A 20 17.08 3.20 24.77
CA VAL A 20 18.49 3.53 24.62
C VAL A 20 18.98 2.83 23.37
N ALA A 21 19.30 3.60 22.33
CA ALA A 21 19.82 3.05 21.08
C ALA A 21 21.20 2.39 21.33
N PRO A 22 21.46 1.19 20.79
CA PRO A 22 22.77 0.56 20.89
C PRO A 22 23.83 1.38 20.13
N PRO A 23 25.11 1.32 20.55
CA PRO A 23 26.17 2.05 19.88
C PRO A 23 26.31 1.56 18.43
N ALA A 24 26.46 2.52 17.50
CA ALA A 24 26.67 2.21 16.09
C ALA A 24 27.95 1.36 15.93
N PRO A 25 27.93 0.31 15.08
CA PRO A 25 29.12 -0.48 14.82
C PRO A 25 30.19 0.37 14.13
N PRO A 26 31.49 0.10 14.37
CA PRO A 26 32.55 0.85 13.73
C PRO A 26 32.54 0.62 12.23
N LEU A 27 32.46 1.71 11.46
CA LEU A 27 32.57 1.66 10.01
C LEU A 27 34.01 1.31 9.62
N ARG A 28 34.24 0.10 9.10
CA ARG A 28 35.53 -0.26 8.51
C ARG A 28 35.72 0.49 7.19
N ARG A 29 36.82 1.24 7.10
CA ARG A 29 37.28 1.83 5.84
C ARG A 29 37.75 0.69 4.93
N VAL A 30 37.04 0.50 3.81
CA VAL A 30 37.49 -0.44 2.77
C VAL A 30 38.54 0.27 1.91
N GLU A 31 39.75 -0.26 1.89
CA GLU A 31 40.82 0.18 1.00
C GLU A 31 40.42 -0.18 -0.44
N ARG A 32 40.25 0.82 -1.31
CA ARG A 32 39.91 0.63 -2.72
C ARG A 32 41.14 0.17 -3.50
N THR A 33 41.48 -1.10 -3.40
CA THR A 33 42.53 -1.73 -4.23
C THR A 33 41.91 -2.33 -5.48
N GLY A 34 41.69 -1.49 -6.49
CA GLY A 34 41.25 -1.97 -7.80
C GLY A 34 40.95 -0.84 -8.76
N VAL A 35 41.71 -0.74 -9.85
CA VAL A 35 41.34 0.06 -11.02
C VAL A 35 40.21 -0.70 -11.70
N ILE A 36 38.97 -0.29 -11.45
CA ILE A 36 37.81 -0.80 -12.18
C ILE A 36 37.92 -0.25 -13.60
N ARG A 37 38.20 -1.11 -14.58
CA ARG A 37 38.13 -0.73 -16.00
C ARG A 37 36.69 -0.33 -16.27
N ALA A 38 36.49 0.86 -16.84
CA ALA A 38 35.19 1.33 -17.28
C ALA A 38 34.63 0.35 -18.30
N VAL A 39 33.72 -0.52 -17.87
CA VAL A 39 32.75 -1.12 -18.76
C VAL A 39 31.85 0.02 -19.22
N SER A 40 31.67 0.14 -20.53
CA SER A 40 30.73 1.09 -21.13
C SER A 40 29.32 0.71 -20.70
N GLU A 41 28.88 1.17 -19.53
CA GLU A 41 27.47 1.18 -19.16
C GLU A 41 26.77 2.08 -20.16
N GLU A 42 25.99 1.49 -21.07
CA GLU A 42 24.95 2.23 -21.74
C GLU A 42 24.04 2.81 -20.66
N VAL A 43 24.06 4.13 -20.53
CA VAL A 43 23.21 4.87 -19.61
C VAL A 43 21.76 4.72 -20.11
N VAL A 44 21.10 3.64 -19.72
CA VAL A 44 19.68 3.46 -19.98
C VAL A 44 18.95 4.48 -19.12
N SER A 45 18.35 5.48 -19.76
CA SER A 45 17.54 6.46 -19.06
C SER A 45 16.41 5.74 -18.31
N LEU A 46 16.34 5.91 -16.99
CA LEU A 46 15.21 5.44 -16.21
C LEU A 46 13.92 5.94 -16.88
N PRO A 47 12.96 5.05 -17.22
CA PRO A 47 11.73 5.47 -17.86
C PRO A 47 11.03 6.50 -16.96
N LYS A 48 10.57 7.61 -17.56
CA LYS A 48 9.77 8.62 -16.84
C LYS A 48 8.60 7.90 -16.16
N GLY A 49 8.47 8.10 -14.86
CA GLY A 49 7.39 7.51 -14.06
C GLY A 49 6.02 7.72 -14.70
N ILE A 50 5.10 6.78 -14.44
CA ILE A 50 3.78 6.76 -15.07
C ILE A 50 3.08 8.12 -14.83
N LYS A 51 2.66 8.79 -15.91
CA LYS A 51 2.06 10.13 -15.84
C LYS A 51 0.72 10.08 -15.11
N ALA A 52 0.73 10.53 -13.86
CA ALA A 52 -0.47 10.72 -13.07
C ALA A 52 -1.23 11.99 -13.50
N LYS A 53 -2.57 11.92 -13.52
CA LYS A 53 -3.44 13.10 -13.66
C LYS A 53 -4.01 13.40 -12.27
N PRO A 54 -3.34 14.23 -11.46
CA PRO A 54 -3.76 14.47 -10.09
C PRO A 54 -5.12 15.18 -10.07
N GLY A 55 -6.04 14.75 -9.21
CA GLY A 55 -7.24 15.55 -8.95
C GLY A 55 -8.42 14.88 -8.24
N LYS A 56 -9.29 15.74 -7.70
CA LYS A 56 -10.65 15.47 -7.23
C LYS A 56 -11.69 15.68 -8.35
N ARG A 57 -11.31 15.46 -9.61
CA ARG A 57 -12.24 15.64 -10.73
C ARG A 57 -13.27 14.50 -10.77
N ALA A 58 -14.36 14.71 -11.51
CA ALA A 58 -15.26 13.62 -11.84
C ALA A 58 -14.50 12.55 -12.66
N PRO A 59 -14.78 11.26 -12.42
CA PRO A 59 -14.21 10.18 -13.22
C PRO A 59 -14.76 10.24 -14.65
N THR A 60 -13.92 9.90 -15.61
CA THR A 60 -14.35 9.58 -16.98
C THR A 60 -15.10 8.24 -17.01
N VAL A 61 -15.75 7.92 -18.13
CA VAL A 61 -16.43 6.61 -18.31
C VAL A 61 -15.46 5.45 -18.06
N GLU A 62 -14.24 5.52 -18.61
CA GLU A 62 -13.21 4.48 -18.42
C GLU A 62 -12.77 4.35 -16.96
N GLU A 63 -12.65 5.46 -16.25
CA GLU A 63 -12.26 5.48 -14.84
C GLU A 63 -13.35 4.97 -13.92
N SER A 64 -14.61 5.32 -14.19
CA SER A 64 -15.77 4.77 -13.48
C SER A 64 -15.83 3.26 -13.70
N ALA A 65 -15.72 2.80 -14.95
CA ALA A 65 -15.71 1.38 -15.26
C ALA A 65 -14.57 0.63 -14.55
N TRP A 66 -13.38 1.23 -14.47
CA TRP A 66 -12.28 0.65 -13.69
C TRP A 66 -12.61 0.56 -12.19
N MET A 67 -13.12 1.63 -11.59
CA MET A 67 -13.49 1.66 -10.17
C MET A 67 -14.61 0.67 -9.84
N ASP A 68 -15.61 0.53 -10.69
CA ASP A 68 -16.68 -0.45 -10.52
C ASP A 68 -16.13 -1.88 -10.60
N ARG A 69 -15.22 -2.12 -11.55
CA ARG A 69 -14.62 -3.44 -11.78
C ARG A 69 -13.74 -3.90 -10.62
N ILE A 70 -12.94 -3.01 -10.02
CA ILE A 70 -12.14 -3.37 -8.82
C ILE A 70 -13.00 -3.58 -7.58
N VAL A 71 -14.14 -2.88 -7.46
CA VAL A 71 -15.09 -3.10 -6.36
C VAL A 71 -15.78 -4.46 -6.54
N ALA A 72 -16.23 -4.77 -7.76
CA ALA A 72 -16.83 -6.06 -8.09
C ALA A 72 -15.85 -7.23 -7.93
N TYR A 73 -14.58 -7.02 -8.27
CA TYR A 73 -13.51 -8.00 -8.03
C TYR A 73 -13.30 -8.27 -6.53
N GLY A 74 -13.47 -7.24 -5.70
CA GLY A 74 -13.30 -7.33 -4.26
C GLY A 74 -11.87 -7.01 -3.79
N CYS A 75 -11.64 -7.21 -2.50
CA CYS A 75 -10.39 -6.82 -1.86
C CYS A 75 -9.20 -7.68 -2.30
N ILE A 76 -8.20 -7.07 -2.95
CA ILE A 76 -7.00 -7.80 -3.42
C ILE A 76 -6.24 -8.47 -2.27
N ALA A 77 -6.19 -7.85 -1.08
CA ALA A 77 -5.55 -8.43 0.09
C ALA A 77 -6.35 -9.62 0.67
N CYS A 78 -7.69 -9.58 0.67
CA CYS A 78 -8.51 -10.76 0.99
C CYS A 78 -8.20 -11.92 0.05
N HIS A 79 -8.08 -11.66 -1.26
CA HIS A 79 -7.75 -12.70 -2.24
C HIS A 79 -6.37 -13.32 -1.98
N LEU A 80 -5.38 -12.53 -1.56
CA LEU A 80 -4.05 -13.04 -1.18
C LEU A 80 -4.09 -13.89 0.10
N GLU A 81 -5.02 -13.60 1.00
CA GLU A 81 -5.24 -14.40 2.23
C GLU A 81 -6.20 -15.59 2.04
N GLY A 82 -6.76 -15.78 0.84
CA GLY A 82 -7.75 -16.82 0.56
C GLY A 82 -9.11 -16.59 1.24
N TRP A 83 -9.44 -15.34 1.56
CA TRP A 83 -10.68 -14.98 2.23
C TRP A 83 -11.83 -14.83 1.25
N LEU A 84 -13.05 -15.09 1.74
CA LEU A 84 -14.27 -14.81 1.00
C LEU A 84 -14.40 -13.31 0.69
N PRO A 85 -15.14 -12.95 -0.38
CA PRO A 85 -15.41 -11.56 -0.71
C PRO A 85 -16.01 -10.79 0.48
N ARG A 86 -15.51 -9.58 0.70
CA ARG A 86 -15.99 -8.64 1.73
C ARG A 86 -16.41 -7.32 1.08
N PRO A 87 -17.28 -6.52 1.74
CA PRO A 87 -17.62 -5.19 1.27
C PRO A 87 -16.36 -4.39 0.91
N THR A 88 -16.23 -4.03 -0.36
CA THR A 88 -15.02 -3.47 -0.94
C THR A 88 -15.26 -2.03 -1.38
N ALA A 89 -14.34 -1.15 -1.02
CA ALA A 89 -14.35 0.25 -1.39
C ALA A 89 -13.14 0.56 -2.27
N VAL A 90 -13.25 1.64 -3.05
CA VAL A 90 -12.14 2.16 -3.86
C VAL A 90 -11.12 2.83 -2.95
N HIS A 91 -9.88 2.36 -3.04
CA HIS A 91 -8.72 2.96 -2.40
C HIS A 91 -7.81 3.59 -3.46
N HIS A 92 -7.62 4.91 -3.43
CA HIS A 92 -6.72 5.60 -4.37
C HIS A 92 -5.27 5.58 -3.87
N ILE A 93 -4.35 5.23 -4.76
CA ILE A 93 -2.91 5.31 -4.48
C ILE A 93 -2.50 6.78 -4.42
N VAL A 94 -1.74 7.09 -3.38
CA VAL A 94 -1.21 8.43 -3.09
C VAL A 94 0.31 8.37 -3.10
N ASP A 95 0.93 9.25 -3.87
CA ASP A 95 2.37 9.45 -3.91
C ASP A 95 2.68 10.94 -3.67
N GLY A 96 3.71 11.23 -2.88
CA GLY A 96 4.05 12.61 -2.50
C GLY A 96 2.89 13.41 -1.89
N GLY A 97 1.95 12.75 -1.21
CA GLY A 97 0.75 13.38 -0.64
C GLY A 97 -0.35 13.73 -1.64
N ARG A 98 -0.23 13.27 -2.90
CA ARG A 98 -1.21 13.55 -3.97
C ARG A 98 -1.77 12.24 -4.55
N ARG A 99 -3.08 12.21 -4.79
CA ARG A 99 -3.74 11.10 -5.50
C ARG A 99 -3.28 11.09 -6.96
N LEU A 100 -2.91 9.92 -7.47
CA LEU A 100 -2.38 9.78 -8.84
C LEU A 100 -3.47 9.77 -9.93
N GLY A 101 -4.70 9.39 -9.57
CA GLY A 101 -5.86 9.37 -10.47
C GLY A 101 -6.79 8.18 -10.18
N HIS A 102 -7.91 8.10 -10.87
CA HIS A 102 -8.89 7.02 -10.64
C HIS A 102 -8.41 5.66 -11.16
N LEU A 103 -7.56 5.64 -12.20
CA LEU A 103 -6.92 4.41 -12.72
C LEU A 103 -5.83 3.86 -11.78
N PHE A 104 -5.37 4.66 -10.82
CA PHE A 104 -4.42 4.26 -9.77
C PHE A 104 -5.20 4.00 -8.48
N ALA A 105 -6.05 2.98 -8.51
CA ALA A 105 -6.89 2.61 -7.39
C ALA A 105 -7.04 1.09 -7.26
N LEU A 106 -7.23 0.64 -6.02
CA LEU A 106 -7.40 -0.75 -5.63
C LEU A 106 -8.78 -0.96 -4.99
N GLY A 107 -9.34 -2.16 -5.12
CA GLY A 107 -10.41 -2.60 -4.26
C GLY A 107 -9.83 -3.05 -2.92
N LEU A 108 -10.21 -2.42 -1.81
CA LEU A 108 -9.87 -2.85 -0.45
C LEU A 108 -11.13 -2.92 0.44
N CYS A 109 -11.21 -3.92 1.31
CA CYS A 109 -12.40 -4.10 2.14
C CYS A 109 -12.46 -3.13 3.33
N ASP A 110 -13.67 -2.70 3.68
CA ASP A 110 -13.91 -1.78 4.80
C ASP A 110 -15.15 -2.25 5.60
N PRO A 111 -15.01 -2.55 6.91
CA PRO A 111 -13.77 -2.55 7.69
C PRO A 111 -12.82 -3.70 7.32
N GLY A 112 -11.52 -3.49 7.45
CA GLY A 112 -10.50 -4.53 7.21
C GLY A 112 -9.22 -3.98 6.59
N HIS A 113 -8.90 -4.44 5.38
CA HIS A 113 -7.67 -4.09 4.68
C HIS A 113 -7.61 -2.65 4.18
N HIS A 114 -8.74 -1.95 4.03
CA HIS A 114 -8.72 -0.51 3.73
C HIS A 114 -8.41 0.30 4.99
N GLN A 115 -9.28 0.21 6.00
CA GLN A 115 -9.19 0.90 7.29
C GLN A 115 -9.92 0.10 8.38
N ASN A 116 -9.74 0.48 9.64
CA ASN A 116 -10.46 -0.06 10.81
C ASN A 116 -10.38 -1.59 11.00
N GLY A 117 -9.35 -2.23 10.47
CA GLY A 117 -9.13 -3.68 10.55
C GLY A 117 -8.42 -4.16 11.81
N ALA A 118 -7.76 -3.26 12.55
CA ALA A 118 -6.92 -3.61 13.69
C ALA A 118 -7.69 -4.35 14.80
N GLN A 119 -8.95 -3.99 15.04
CA GLN A 119 -9.81 -4.67 16.02
C GLN A 119 -10.13 -6.13 15.67
N PHE A 120 -9.91 -6.50 14.41
CA PHE A 120 -10.12 -7.86 13.88
C PHE A 120 -8.79 -8.60 13.63
N GLY A 121 -7.65 -8.04 14.09
CA GLY A 121 -6.32 -8.60 13.78
C GLY A 121 -5.89 -8.42 12.31
N ILE A 122 -6.59 -7.58 11.54
CA ILE A 122 -6.32 -7.35 10.11
C ILE A 122 -5.36 -6.17 9.98
N VAL A 123 -4.28 -6.36 9.21
CA VAL A 123 -3.39 -5.25 8.84
C VAL A 123 -4.08 -4.37 7.80
N SER A 124 -4.62 -3.23 8.23
CA SER A 124 -5.20 -2.22 7.35
C SER A 124 -4.14 -1.42 6.63
N ARG A 125 -4.44 -1.01 5.40
CA ARG A 125 -3.64 -0.02 4.67
C ARG A 125 -3.61 1.30 5.42
N HIS A 126 -4.75 1.85 5.82
CA HIS A 126 -4.81 3.02 6.68
C HIS A 126 -5.00 2.63 8.16
N PRO A 127 -4.16 3.14 9.08
CA PRO A 127 -3.01 4.03 8.87
C PRO A 127 -1.68 3.29 8.56
N PHE A 128 -1.65 1.95 8.57
CA PHE A 128 -0.41 1.17 8.65
C PHE A 128 0.25 0.83 7.30
N LYS A 129 0.55 1.84 6.44
CA LYS A 129 1.16 1.64 5.09
C LYS A 129 2.29 0.61 5.10
N THR A 130 3.33 0.89 5.88
CA THR A 130 4.57 0.10 5.87
C THR A 130 4.31 -1.36 6.25
N ARG A 131 3.42 -1.61 7.22
CA ARG A 131 3.08 -2.98 7.62
C ARG A 131 2.23 -3.69 6.57
N PHE A 132 1.31 -2.95 5.95
CA PHE A 132 0.48 -3.46 4.87
C PHE A 132 1.36 -3.88 3.68
N GLU A 133 2.26 -3.00 3.24
CA GLU A 133 3.14 -3.27 2.11
C GLU A 133 4.15 -4.38 2.41
N ALA A 134 4.68 -4.46 3.63
CA ALA A 134 5.53 -5.57 4.04
C ALA A 134 4.82 -6.94 3.99
N LYS A 135 3.49 -6.97 4.14
CA LYS A 135 2.71 -8.20 4.16
C LYS A 135 2.17 -8.59 2.79
N TYR A 136 1.71 -7.63 1.98
CA TYR A 136 0.99 -7.91 0.73
C TYR A 136 1.72 -7.43 -0.53
N GLY A 137 2.82 -6.70 -0.40
CA GLY A 137 3.45 -5.95 -1.48
C GLY A 137 2.99 -4.48 -1.53
N THR A 138 3.73 -3.67 -2.27
CA THR A 138 3.44 -2.25 -2.48
C THR A 138 2.08 -2.03 -3.14
N GLU A 139 1.50 -0.83 -2.97
CA GLU A 139 0.24 -0.46 -3.62
C GLU A 139 0.31 -0.62 -5.16
N PHE A 140 1.48 -0.39 -5.77
CA PHE A 140 1.68 -0.55 -7.21
C PHE A 140 1.79 -2.01 -7.66
N GLU A 141 2.48 -2.87 -6.89
CA GLU A 141 2.52 -4.31 -7.15
C GLU A 141 1.13 -4.92 -7.06
N LEU A 142 0.34 -4.51 -6.06
CA LEU A 142 -1.05 -4.92 -5.91
C LEU A 142 -1.92 -4.42 -7.07
N LEU A 143 -1.67 -3.22 -7.59
CA LEU A 143 -2.38 -2.69 -8.76
C LEU A 143 -2.05 -3.51 -10.01
N ALA A 144 -0.78 -3.80 -10.24
CA ALA A 144 -0.33 -4.63 -11.36
C ALA A 144 -0.96 -6.03 -11.27
N LEU A 145 -0.89 -6.67 -10.10
CA LEU A 145 -1.53 -7.97 -9.86
C LEU A 145 -3.04 -7.93 -10.12
N THR A 146 -3.73 -6.90 -9.63
CA THR A 146 -5.17 -6.73 -9.83
C THR A 146 -5.51 -6.61 -11.32
N LYS A 147 -4.75 -5.79 -12.06
CA LYS A 147 -4.89 -5.68 -13.52
C LYS A 147 -4.68 -7.02 -14.23
N THR A 148 -3.61 -7.75 -13.90
CA THR A 148 -3.33 -9.08 -14.45
C THR A 148 -4.48 -10.05 -14.19
N ARG A 149 -4.98 -10.13 -12.94
CA ARG A 149 -6.09 -11.04 -12.58
C ARG A 149 -7.40 -10.69 -13.27
N LEU A 150 -7.60 -9.41 -13.58
CA LEU A 150 -8.74 -8.94 -14.33
C LEU A 150 -8.55 -9.09 -15.85
N GLY A 151 -7.36 -9.43 -16.34
CA GLY A 151 -7.07 -9.46 -17.78
C GLY A 151 -7.00 -8.07 -18.41
N VAL A 152 -6.58 -7.06 -17.65
CA VAL A 152 -6.29 -5.72 -18.16
C VAL A 152 -4.81 -5.67 -18.53
N PHE A 153 -4.54 -5.69 -19.84
CA PHE A 153 -3.19 -5.55 -20.38
C PHE A 153 -3.06 -4.18 -21.05
N ASP A 154 -1.99 -3.45 -20.75
CA ASP A 154 -1.75 -2.16 -21.39
C ASP A 154 -1.37 -2.40 -22.86
N LYS A 155 -2.00 -1.65 -23.77
CA LYS A 155 -1.78 -1.80 -25.23
C LYS A 155 -0.32 -1.59 -25.67
N ALA A 156 0.55 -1.08 -24.80
CA ALA A 156 1.96 -0.85 -25.08
C ALA A 156 2.81 -2.14 -25.10
N GLU A 157 2.33 -3.26 -24.53
CA GLU A 157 3.11 -4.50 -24.46
C GLU A 157 2.99 -5.42 -25.70
N TYR A 158 2.14 -5.09 -26.69
CA TYR A 158 1.95 -5.87 -27.92
C TYR A 158 2.59 -5.23 -29.16
N ARG A 159 3.86 -4.82 -29.05
CA ARG A 159 4.73 -4.62 -30.22
C ARG A 159 5.89 -5.61 -30.13
N LEU A 160 5.62 -6.83 -30.57
CA LEU A 160 6.64 -7.76 -31.06
C LEU A 160 7.03 -7.36 -32.49
#